data_AF-A0AAW0ZM58-F1
#
_entry.id   AF-A0AAW0ZM58-F1
#
_cell.length_a   1.000
_cell.length_b   1.000
_cell.length_c   1.000
_cell.angle_alpha   90.00
_cell.angle_beta   90.00
_cell.angle_gamma   90.00
#
_symmetry.space_group_name_H-M   'P 1'
#
loop_
_entity.id
_entity.type
_entity.pdbx_description
1 polymer ?
#
loop_
_entity_poly.entity_id
_entity_poly.type
_entity_poly.pdbx_seq_one_letter_code
_entity_poly.pdbx_strand_id
1 'polypeptide(L)'
;MLTIVRIRERGAPPPPPPASSTSSNVHLRKRGTNPLAPDAVDLTQLTSVSEWLASIKMSRYAESFERSGVTTLEAAARVTVQELTALGVTLVGHQKKIMNSVTALRAQMSATSQGFLV
;
A
#
# COMPACT_ATOMS: atom_id res chain seq x y z
N MET A 1 50.68 34.83 -34.71
CA MET A 1 51.35 34.09 -33.61
C MET A 1 50.68 34.46 -32.29
N LEU A 2 50.66 33.53 -31.32
CA LEU A 2 49.94 33.48 -30.02
C LEU A 2 48.44 33.14 -30.14
N THR A 3 47.95 31.94 -29.81
CA THR A 3 47.99 31.15 -28.55
C THR A 3 47.13 31.77 -27.45
N ILE A 4 45.95 31.20 -27.19
CA ILE A 4 45.52 30.69 -25.86
C ILE A 4 44.03 30.30 -25.91
N VAL A 5 43.79 29.00 -25.66
CA VAL A 5 42.51 28.43 -25.26
C VAL A 5 42.23 28.82 -23.81
N ARG A 6 41.06 29.40 -23.52
CA ARG A 6 40.50 29.49 -22.15
C ARG A 6 39.10 28.88 -22.20
N ILE A 7 38.95 27.55 -22.18
CA ILE A 7 38.91 26.71 -20.98
C ILE A 7 38.08 27.40 -19.87
N ARG A 8 36.77 27.05 -19.84
CA ARG A 8 35.85 26.87 -18.69
C ARG A 8 35.92 27.89 -17.55
N GLU A 9 34.78 28.53 -17.31
CA GLU A 9 34.24 28.73 -15.96
C GLU A 9 32.72 28.59 -16.05
N ARG A 10 32.21 27.34 -16.01
CA ARG A 10 30.80 27.15 -15.64
C ARG A 10 30.72 27.50 -14.16
N GLY A 11 30.26 28.71 -13.85
CA GLY A 11 30.02 29.14 -12.48
C GLY A 11 29.12 28.11 -11.78
N ALA A 12 29.61 27.53 -10.68
CA ALA A 12 28.82 26.65 -9.84
C ALA A 12 27.64 27.44 -9.22
N PRO A 13 26.46 26.82 -9.04
CA PRO A 13 25.38 27.48 -8.31
C PRO A 13 25.79 27.75 -6.86
N PRO A 14 25.26 28.81 -6.22
CA PRO A 14 25.56 29.12 -4.83
C PRO A 14 25.08 27.99 -3.90
N PRO A 15 25.77 27.75 -2.76
CA PRO A 15 25.30 26.81 -1.76
C PRO A 15 23.98 27.30 -1.12
N PRO A 16 23.05 26.40 -0.74
CA PRO A 16 21.85 26.78 -0.02
C PRO A 16 22.18 27.33 1.38
N PRO A 17 21.35 28.24 1.94
CA PRO A 17 21.58 28.82 3.26
C PRO A 17 21.42 27.78 4.39
N PRO A 18 22.10 27.95 5.54
CA PRO A 18 21.92 27.09 6.71
C PRO A 18 20.52 27.28 7.32
N ALA A 19 19.83 26.18 7.59
CA ALA A 19 18.57 26.19 8.32
C ALA A 19 18.82 26.50 9.80
N SER A 20 18.49 27.72 10.23
CA SER A 20 18.53 28.09 11.64
C SER A 20 17.16 27.90 12.29
N SER A 21 17.12 26.92 13.19
CA SER A 21 16.06 26.60 14.12
C SER A 21 15.58 27.81 14.93
N THR A 22 14.27 27.97 15.11
CA THR A 22 13.72 28.56 16.35
C THR A 22 12.37 27.92 16.68
N SER A 23 12.33 27.41 17.90
CA SER A 23 11.31 26.58 18.55
C SER A 23 10.04 27.32 18.93
N SER A 24 8.90 26.61 18.91
CA SER A 24 7.96 26.54 20.05
C SER A 24 6.70 25.72 19.73
N ASN A 25 6.63 24.47 20.20
CA ASN A 25 5.82 24.12 21.38
C ASN A 25 5.83 22.62 21.69
N VAL A 26 5.86 22.34 22.99
CA VAL A 26 5.97 21.04 23.63
C VAL A 26 4.74 20.18 23.36
N HIS A 27 4.93 19.04 22.71
CA HIS A 27 4.22 17.81 23.07
C HIS A 27 5.10 16.59 22.76
N LEU A 28 5.98 16.29 23.70
CA LEU A 28 6.50 14.94 23.88
C LEU A 28 5.32 14.02 24.20
N ARG A 29 4.67 13.51 23.16
CA ARG A 29 4.03 12.21 23.23
C ARG A 29 4.81 11.29 22.32
N LYS A 30 5.77 10.60 22.95
CA LYS A 30 6.15 9.23 22.60
C LYS A 30 4.87 8.46 22.24
N ARG A 31 4.50 8.43 20.97
CA ARG A 31 3.98 7.21 20.36
C ARG A 31 5.25 6.47 19.94
N GLY A 32 5.92 5.71 20.80
CA GLY A 32 5.24 4.70 21.61
C GLY A 32 4.33 3.90 20.67
N THR A 33 4.88 3.42 19.55
CA THR A 33 4.22 2.38 18.76
C THR A 33 4.18 1.17 19.66
N ASN A 34 3.11 1.13 20.44
CA ASN A 34 2.74 0.07 21.33
C ASN A 34 2.72 -1.22 20.49
N PRO A 35 3.47 -2.27 20.85
CA PRO A 35 3.55 -3.52 20.09
C PRO A 35 2.27 -4.39 20.15
N LEU A 36 1.16 -3.78 20.56
CA LEU A 36 -0.18 -4.35 20.58
C LEU A 36 -1.04 -3.46 19.68
N ALA A 37 -0.89 -3.60 18.35
CA ALA A 37 -1.83 -2.98 17.43
C ALA A 37 -3.09 -3.87 17.37
N PRO A 38 -4.28 -3.39 17.81
CA PRO A 38 -5.54 -4.06 17.53
C PRO A 38 -6.03 -3.81 16.09
N ASP A 39 -5.22 -3.18 15.21
CA ASP A 39 -5.49 -3.06 13.76
C ASP A 39 -5.22 -4.38 12.99
N ALA A 40 -5.34 -5.52 13.67
CA ALA A 40 -5.55 -6.77 12.95
C ALA A 40 -6.93 -6.66 12.31
N VAL A 41 -6.95 -6.32 11.02
CA VAL A 41 -8.19 -6.31 10.23
C VAL A 41 -8.82 -7.68 10.41
N ASP A 42 -9.98 -7.72 11.05
CA ASP A 42 -10.76 -8.94 11.18
C ASP A 42 -11.45 -9.20 9.84
N LEU A 43 -10.72 -9.91 8.98
CA LEU A 43 -11.18 -10.26 7.65
C LEU A 43 -12.42 -11.17 7.70
N THR A 44 -12.77 -11.76 8.85
CA THR A 44 -13.91 -12.67 9.02
C THR A 44 -15.26 -11.95 9.04
N GLN A 45 -15.27 -10.63 9.27
CA GLN A 45 -16.49 -9.82 9.35
C GLN A 45 -16.79 -9.07 8.04
N LEU A 46 -15.89 -9.16 7.05
CA LEU A 46 -16.06 -8.44 5.79
C LEU A 46 -17.06 -9.16 4.91
N THR A 47 -18.01 -8.41 4.33
CA THR A 47 -19.08 -9.01 3.51
C THR A 47 -18.98 -8.63 2.03
N SER A 48 -18.17 -7.62 1.70
CA SER A 48 -18.04 -7.09 0.33
C SER A 48 -16.59 -6.84 -0.10
N VAL A 49 -16.36 -6.85 -1.41
CA VAL A 49 -15.04 -6.54 -2.02
C VAL A 49 -14.61 -5.09 -1.71
N SER A 50 -15.56 -4.16 -1.66
CA SER A 50 -15.30 -2.76 -1.33
C SER A 50 -14.77 -2.60 0.11
N GLU A 51 -15.44 -3.23 1.09
CA GLU A 51 -15.00 -3.23 2.49
C GLU A 51 -13.63 -3.91 2.65
N TRP A 52 -13.43 -5.03 1.97
CA TRP A 52 -12.14 -5.71 1.95
C TRP A 52 -11.01 -4.81 1.42
N LEU A 53 -11.21 -4.17 0.27
CA LEU A 53 -10.23 -3.23 -0.25
C LEU A 53 -10.02 -2.03 0.68
N ALA A 54 -11.07 -1.49 1.29
CA ALA A 54 -10.96 -0.39 2.26
C ALA A 54 -10.13 -0.77 3.49
N SER A 55 -10.32 -2.00 4.01
CA SER A 55 -9.61 -2.51 5.18
C SER A 55 -8.09 -2.56 4.97
N ILE A 56 -7.64 -2.86 3.75
CA ILE A 56 -6.22 -2.86 3.36
C ILE A 56 -5.78 -1.55 2.71
N LYS A 57 -6.58 -0.47 2.81
CA LYS A 57 -6.28 0.86 2.22
C LYS A 57 -6.12 0.85 0.70
N MET A 58 -6.81 -0.06 0.01
CA MET A 58 -6.84 -0.22 -1.45
C MET A 58 -8.21 0.11 -2.06
N SER A 59 -9.10 0.81 -1.34
CA SER A 59 -10.46 1.16 -1.79
C SER A 59 -10.53 1.87 -3.14
N ARG A 60 -9.47 2.57 -3.56
CA ARG A 60 -9.39 3.22 -4.88
C ARG A 60 -9.53 2.27 -6.07
N TYR A 61 -9.36 0.96 -5.86
CA TYR A 61 -9.51 -0.05 -6.90
C TYR A 61 -10.90 -0.71 -6.90
N ALA A 62 -11.79 -0.35 -5.98
CA ALA A 62 -13.10 -1.00 -5.83
C ALA A 62 -13.94 -0.94 -7.12
N GLU A 63 -14.00 0.22 -7.75
CA GLU A 63 -14.72 0.40 -9.03
C GLU A 63 -14.13 -0.46 -10.15
N SER A 64 -12.79 -0.61 -10.20
CA SER A 64 -12.14 -1.48 -11.19
C SER A 64 -12.52 -2.95 -10.97
N PHE A 65 -12.54 -3.42 -9.72
CA PHE A 65 -12.96 -4.78 -9.37
C PHE A 65 -14.44 -5.02 -9.70
N GLU A 66 -15.32 -4.05 -9.43
CA GLU A 66 -16.73 -4.13 -9.76
C GLU A 66 -16.94 -4.22 -11.28
N ARG A 67 -16.27 -3.34 -12.05
CA ARG A 67 -16.34 -3.33 -13.53
C ARG A 67 -15.82 -4.60 -14.18
N SER A 68 -14.90 -5.31 -13.53
CA SER A 68 -14.41 -6.61 -14.03
C SER A 68 -15.24 -7.80 -13.56
N GLY A 69 -16.33 -7.57 -12.82
CA GLY A 69 -17.18 -8.63 -12.27
C GLY A 69 -16.63 -9.32 -11.02
N VAL A 70 -15.59 -8.79 -10.39
CA VAL A 70 -15.06 -9.29 -9.11
C VAL A 70 -15.82 -8.61 -7.96
N THR A 71 -17.05 -9.06 -7.74
CA THR A 71 -17.99 -8.45 -6.77
C THR A 71 -18.13 -9.22 -5.47
N THR A 72 -17.66 -10.47 -5.41
CA THR A 72 -17.70 -11.32 -4.21
C THR A 72 -16.32 -11.57 -3.63
N LEU A 73 -16.24 -11.81 -2.31
CA LEU A 73 -14.97 -12.16 -1.65
C LEU A 73 -14.41 -13.50 -2.17
N GLU A 74 -15.29 -14.43 -2.56
CA GLU A 74 -14.90 -15.66 -3.26
C GLU A 74 -14.21 -15.39 -4.60
N ALA A 75 -14.74 -14.49 -5.41
CA ALA A 75 -14.11 -14.09 -6.66
C ALA A 75 -12.77 -13.39 -6.39
N ALA A 76 -12.74 -12.46 -5.42
CA ALA A 76 -11.52 -11.76 -5.00
C ALA A 76 -10.44 -12.73 -4.52
N ALA A 77 -10.82 -13.80 -3.81
CA ALA A 77 -9.91 -14.84 -3.35
C ALA A 77 -9.24 -15.61 -4.51
N ARG A 78 -9.81 -15.61 -5.73
CA ARG A 78 -9.21 -16.30 -6.89
C ARG A 78 -8.32 -15.41 -7.76
N VAL A 79 -8.33 -14.10 -7.52
CA VAL A 79 -7.58 -13.12 -8.32
C VAL A 79 -6.08 -13.41 -8.35
N THR A 80 -5.50 -13.22 -9.53
CA THR A 80 -4.08 -13.36 -9.84
C THR A 80 -3.40 -12.01 -10.04
N VAL A 81 -2.06 -11.97 -10.01
CA VAL A 81 -1.29 -10.75 -10.30
C VAL A 81 -1.53 -10.24 -11.73
N GLN A 82 -1.76 -11.15 -12.68
CA GLN A 82 -2.11 -10.80 -14.06
C GLN A 82 -3.44 -10.05 -14.12
N GLU A 83 -4.47 -10.56 -13.43
CA GLU A 83 -5.76 -9.90 -13.33
C GLU A 83 -5.66 -8.55 -12.61
N LEU A 84 -4.89 -8.46 -11.51
CA LEU A 84 -4.61 -7.17 -10.85
C LEU A 84 -4.02 -6.14 -11.82
N THR A 85 -3.11 -6.58 -12.70
CA THR A 85 -2.53 -5.71 -13.72
C THR A 85 -3.59 -5.25 -14.72
N ALA A 86 -4.48 -6.14 -15.17
CA ALA A 86 -5.59 -5.81 -16.06
C ALA A 86 -6.60 -4.84 -15.41
N LEU A 87 -6.77 -4.89 -14.09
CA LEU A 87 -7.60 -3.96 -13.30
C LEU A 87 -6.97 -2.57 -13.10
N GLY A 88 -5.73 -2.36 -13.57
CA GLY A 88 -4.98 -1.13 -13.39
C GLY A 88 -4.20 -1.04 -12.07
N VAL A 89 -4.06 -2.16 -11.34
CA VAL A 89 -3.14 -2.25 -10.19
C VAL A 89 -1.75 -2.57 -10.71
N THR A 90 -0.99 -1.56 -11.15
CA THR A 90 0.34 -1.73 -11.75
C THR A 90 1.50 -1.56 -10.76
N LEU A 91 1.27 -0.89 -9.63
CA LEU A 91 2.29 -0.70 -8.60
C LEU A 91 2.55 -2.02 -7.85
N VAL A 92 3.81 -2.51 -7.91
CA VAL A 92 4.24 -3.77 -7.26
C VAL A 92 3.88 -3.81 -5.77
N GLY A 93 4.05 -2.69 -5.05
CA GLY A 93 3.69 -2.60 -3.64
C GLY A 93 2.18 -2.81 -3.39
N HIS A 94 1.33 -2.31 -4.28
CA HIS A 94 -0.12 -2.50 -4.19
C HIS A 94 -0.52 -3.93 -4.55
N GLN A 95 0.06 -4.48 -5.63
CA GLN A 95 -0.15 -5.88 -5.99
C GLN A 95 0.22 -6.82 -4.83
N LYS A 96 1.40 -6.62 -4.24
CA LYS A 96 1.85 -7.42 -3.08
C LYS A 96 0.89 -7.31 -1.89
N LYS A 97 0.43 -6.09 -1.58
CA LYS A 97 -0.51 -5.86 -0.47
C LYS A 97 -1.84 -6.58 -0.69
N ILE A 98 -2.40 -6.49 -1.90
CA ILE A 98 -3.66 -7.16 -2.26
C ILE A 98 -3.46 -8.67 -2.24
N MET A 99 -2.40 -9.19 -2.87
CA MET A 99 -2.13 -10.63 -2.91
C MET A 99 -1.93 -11.25 -1.53
N ASN A 100 -1.23 -10.56 -0.61
CA ASN A 100 -1.11 -11.03 0.77
C ASN A 100 -2.48 -11.17 1.45
N SER A 101 -3.39 -10.22 1.20
CA SER A 101 -4.75 -10.27 1.73
C SER A 101 -5.60 -11.34 1.04
N VAL A 102 -5.41 -11.58 -0.26
CA VAL A 102 -6.02 -12.71 -1.00
C VAL A 102 -5.63 -14.05 -0.38
N THR A 103 -4.36 -14.25 -0.01
CA THR A 103 -3.92 -15.45 0.71
C THR A 103 -4.63 -15.60 2.05
N ALA A 104 -4.82 -14.51 2.79
CA ALA A 104 -5.55 -14.53 4.05
C ALA A 104 -7.05 -14.83 3.87
N LEU A 105 -7.69 -14.30 2.82
CA LEU A 105 -9.08 -14.66 2.46
C LEU A 105 -9.20 -16.16 2.17
N ARG A 106 -8.29 -16.72 1.38
CA ARG A 106 -8.27 -18.18 1.09
C ARG A 106 -8.18 -19.00 2.36
N ALA A 107 -7.27 -18.62 3.27
CA ALA A 107 -7.08 -19.33 4.54
C ALA A 107 -8.36 -19.34 5.40
N GLN A 108 -9.09 -18.21 5.46
CA GLN A 108 -10.35 -18.13 6.18
C GLN A 108 -11.45 -18.98 5.54
N MET A 109 -11.56 -18.96 4.22
CA MET A 109 -12.55 -19.76 3.50
C MET A 109 -12.30 -21.26 3.67
N SER A 110 -11.03 -21.68 3.68
CA SER A 110 -10.66 -23.06 4.02
C SER A 110 -10.98 -23.41 5.49
N ALA A 111 -10.83 -22.47 6.42
CA ALA A 111 -11.13 -22.69 7.83
C ALA A 111 -12.64 -22.76 8.11
N THR A 112 -13.45 -21.93 7.45
CA THR A 112 -14.92 -22.01 7.47
C THR A 112 -15.45 -23.35 6.94
N SER A 113 -14.74 -23.97 6.01
CA SER A 113 -15.13 -25.27 5.44
C SER A 113 -14.79 -26.46 6.36
N GLN A 114 -14.02 -26.25 7.43
CA GLN A 114 -13.63 -27.29 8.39
C GLN A 114 -14.21 -27.01 9.78
N GLY A 115 -15.54 -27.10 9.90
CA GLY A 115 -16.28 -27.07 11.17
C GLY A 115 -16.71 -28.46 11.63
N PHE A 116 -15.84 -29.13 12.41
CA PHE A 116 -16.11 -30.03 13.54
C PHE A 116 -17.22 -31.11 13.42
N LEU A 117 -16.82 -32.34 13.06
CA LEU A 117 -17.54 -33.58 13.39
C LEU A 117 -16.81 -34.25 14.58
N VAL A 118 -17.20 -33.94 15.82
CA VAL A 118 -16.87 -34.75 17.01
C VAL A 118 -18.02 -34.69 18.00
#